data_AF-E0MR10-F1
#
_entry.id   AF-E0MR10-F1
#
_cell.length_a   1.000
_cell.length_b   1.000
_cell.length_c   1.000
_cell.angle_alpha   90.00
_cell.angle_beta   90.00
_cell.angle_gamma   90.00
#
_symmetry.space_group_name_H-M   'P 1'
#
loop_
_entity.id
_entity.type
_entity.pdbx_description
1 polymer ?
#
loop_
_entity_poly.entity_id
_entity_poly.type
_entity_poly.pdbx_seq_one_letter_code
_entity_poly.pdbx_strand_id
1 'polypeptide(L)'
;MRDTVATTPFDDQKPGTSGLRKKVARFQTENYLENYVQSVFDCLSGYEGKTLVVGGDGRFHNREATQIIIAMAAANGFGRVLVGQDGILSTPAVSHIIRKHGAFGGIVLSASHNPGGPDGDFGIKYNGENGGPGTQAVMDRVEARSREITQYQIWRDDEVDLSQTGTSKLGSMKVEIVDPVTDYAELMEELFDMDAIAAMFKGGFNFLFDAMHAVTGPYAKAIFCDRLGAPSSAVINGTPKEDFGGGHPDPNLVHAKTIYEAAMRDDGPDLAAASDGDGDRNLIIGKKCFVTPSDSLAVIAANAHLVPGYADGLKGVARSMPTSGAVDRVAEAMGLPMYETPTGWKFFGNLLDAGDITLCGEESAGTSSSHVREKDGLWAVLMWLNILAARKVSVADIMADHYEQYGRNYYARHDYEEVDSQGANDLVTALRASLSDLPGRVTEAGTIQQADEFAYYDQVDESYTEGQGLRVLFEGGSRIVYRLSGTGTVGSTLRVYIERYEPVGGDLTRETGDAIADLITTSRSLAGIERHTGRTEPNVIT
;
A
#
# COMPACT_ATOMS: atom_id res chain seq x y z
N MET A 1 -15.78 34.40 6.03
CA MET A 1 -15.17 35.38 5.09
C MET A 1 -13.83 34.85 4.64
N ARG A 2 -13.48 35.00 3.35
CA ARG A 2 -12.15 34.66 2.82
C ARG A 2 -11.09 35.57 3.43
N ASP A 3 -10.03 34.96 3.94
CA ASP A 3 -8.89 35.60 4.59
C ASP A 3 -7.59 35.18 3.89
N THR A 4 -6.63 36.10 3.81
CA THR A 4 -5.30 35.84 3.25
C THR A 4 -4.29 36.01 4.36
N VAL A 5 -3.61 34.93 4.74
CA VAL A 5 -2.69 34.90 5.86
C VAL A 5 -1.27 34.88 5.34
N ALA A 6 -0.46 35.85 5.77
CA ALA A 6 0.98 35.83 5.50
C ALA A 6 1.66 34.70 6.28
N THR A 7 2.61 34.02 5.65
CA THR A 7 3.30 32.87 6.22
C THR A 7 4.76 32.86 5.79
N THR A 8 5.56 31.99 6.42
CA THR A 8 6.95 31.72 6.03
C THR A 8 7.10 30.28 5.57
N PRO A 9 7.90 30.00 4.53
CA PRO A 9 8.08 28.64 4.02
C PRO A 9 8.82 27.75 5.02
N PHE A 10 8.62 26.44 4.87
CA PHE A 10 9.35 25.39 5.60
C PHE A 10 10.29 24.66 4.64
N ASP A 11 11.47 24.27 5.12
CA ASP A 11 12.50 23.57 4.33
C ASP A 11 12.22 22.06 4.19
N ASP A 12 11.40 21.51 5.08
CA ASP A 12 11.22 20.07 5.27
C ASP A 12 9.90 19.49 4.74
N GLN A 13 9.14 20.25 3.94
CA GLN A 13 7.86 19.83 3.32
C GLN A 13 8.02 19.02 2.03
N LYS A 14 8.99 18.09 2.02
CA LYS A 14 9.21 17.18 0.90
C LYS A 14 8.28 15.97 0.97
N PRO A 15 7.36 15.77 0.00
CA PRO A 15 6.57 14.54 -0.07
C PRO A 15 7.46 13.33 -0.40
N GLY A 16 7.17 12.21 0.27
CA GLY A 16 7.74 10.91 -0.10
C GLY A 16 6.96 10.24 -1.23
N THR A 17 7.18 8.94 -1.42
CA THR A 17 6.47 8.12 -2.42
C THR A 17 4.95 8.05 -2.18
N SER A 18 4.48 8.33 -0.97
CA SER A 18 3.08 8.23 -0.56
C SER A 18 2.70 9.36 0.39
N GLY A 19 2.93 10.60 -0.05
CA GLY A 19 2.56 11.84 0.66
C GLY A 19 3.66 12.39 1.59
N LEU A 20 3.37 13.53 2.22
CA LEU A 20 4.20 14.13 3.26
C LEU A 20 3.87 13.46 4.60
N ARG A 21 4.88 12.91 5.28
CA ARG A 21 4.74 12.27 6.60
C ARG A 21 5.70 12.92 7.59
N LYS A 22 5.18 13.25 8.77
CA LYS A 22 5.93 13.86 9.88
C LYS A 22 5.28 13.46 11.21
N LYS A 23 5.97 13.74 12.31
CA LYS A 23 5.37 13.68 13.65
C LYS A 23 4.16 14.62 13.73
N VAL A 24 3.13 14.22 14.47
CA VAL A 24 1.94 15.04 14.74
C VAL A 24 2.33 16.44 15.24
N ALA A 25 3.26 16.52 16.19
CA ALA A 25 3.74 17.80 16.73
C ALA A 25 4.28 18.76 15.66
N ARG A 26 4.80 18.24 14.53
CA ARG A 26 5.25 19.06 13.41
C ARG A 26 4.07 19.65 12.64
N PHE A 27 3.02 18.88 12.38
CA PHE A 27 1.79 19.38 11.75
C PHE A 27 1.03 20.39 12.62
N GLN A 28 1.14 20.26 13.95
CA GLN A 28 0.60 21.24 14.91
C GLN A 28 1.43 22.52 15.03
N THR A 29 2.58 22.61 14.35
CA THR A 29 3.31 23.88 14.23
C THR A 29 2.47 24.84 13.40
N GLU A 30 2.32 26.08 13.89
CA GLU A 30 1.53 27.12 13.22
C GLU A 30 1.89 27.22 11.73
N ASN A 31 0.86 27.24 10.88
CA ASN A 31 0.94 27.34 9.43
C ASN A 31 1.61 26.14 8.72
N TYR A 32 2.03 25.07 9.42
CA TYR A 32 2.70 23.95 8.77
C TYR A 32 1.74 23.20 7.82
N LEU A 33 0.60 22.78 8.34
CA LEU A 33 -0.40 22.08 7.52
C LEU A 33 -0.95 23.00 6.42
N GLU A 34 -1.29 24.24 6.76
CA GLU A 34 -1.85 25.23 5.84
C GLU A 34 -0.90 25.53 4.69
N ASN A 35 0.39 25.71 4.97
CA ASN A 35 1.38 25.94 3.92
C ASN A 35 1.44 24.79 2.93
N TYR A 36 1.41 23.55 3.43
CA TYR A 36 1.46 22.39 2.56
C TYR A 36 0.20 22.23 1.72
N VAL A 37 -0.99 22.38 2.33
CA VAL A 37 -2.28 22.31 1.63
C VAL A 37 -2.38 23.39 0.56
N GLN A 38 -1.97 24.63 0.87
CA GLN A 38 -1.95 25.71 -0.12
C GLN A 38 -0.95 25.42 -1.24
N SER A 39 0.21 24.87 -0.93
CA SER A 39 1.22 24.51 -1.95
C SER A 39 0.70 23.42 -2.90
N VAL A 40 -0.10 22.48 -2.39
CA VAL A 40 -0.85 21.54 -3.23
C VAL A 40 -1.79 22.30 -4.15
N PHE A 41 -2.69 23.13 -3.62
CA PHE A 41 -3.68 23.86 -4.43
C PHE A 41 -3.05 24.81 -5.47
N ASP A 42 -1.98 25.53 -5.12
CA ASP A 42 -1.22 26.42 -6.01
C ASP A 42 -0.64 25.68 -7.24
N CYS A 43 -0.43 24.36 -7.13
CA CYS A 43 0.13 23.53 -8.19
C CYS A 43 -0.94 22.85 -9.06
N LEU A 44 -2.22 22.97 -8.70
CA LEU A 44 -3.36 22.43 -9.43
C LEU A 44 -3.97 23.51 -10.34
N SER A 45 -4.63 23.10 -11.41
CA SER A 45 -5.28 24.01 -12.36
C SER A 45 -6.63 23.46 -12.79
N GLY A 46 -7.63 24.32 -12.98
CA GLY A 46 -8.96 23.92 -13.48
C GLY A 46 -9.85 23.25 -12.42
N TYR A 47 -9.51 23.40 -11.13
CA TYR A 47 -10.27 22.87 -10.01
C TYR A 47 -11.40 23.81 -9.56
N GLU A 48 -11.45 25.05 -10.06
CA GLU A 48 -12.45 26.04 -9.66
C GLU A 48 -13.87 25.52 -9.91
N GLY A 49 -14.70 25.56 -8.86
CA GLY A 49 -16.07 25.03 -8.89
C GLY A 49 -16.18 23.50 -8.92
N LYS A 50 -15.06 22.75 -8.95
CA LYS A 50 -15.05 21.28 -8.96
C LYS A 50 -15.21 20.69 -7.56
N THR A 51 -15.30 19.36 -7.51
CA THR A 51 -15.43 18.58 -6.27
C THR A 51 -14.04 18.13 -5.79
N LEU A 52 -13.75 18.32 -4.51
CA LEU A 52 -12.61 17.73 -3.82
C LEU A 52 -13.12 16.64 -2.85
N VAL A 53 -12.48 15.47 -2.86
CA VAL A 53 -12.74 14.42 -1.85
C VAL A 53 -11.77 14.58 -0.69
N VAL A 54 -12.25 14.47 0.55
CA VAL A 54 -11.42 14.56 1.76
C VAL A 54 -11.76 13.41 2.70
N GLY A 55 -10.74 12.73 3.22
CA GLY A 55 -10.93 11.79 4.32
C GLY A 55 -9.61 11.23 4.80
N GLY A 56 -9.66 10.40 5.83
CA GLY A 56 -8.48 9.80 6.38
C GLY A 56 -8.78 8.62 7.28
N ASP A 57 -7.73 8.12 7.91
CA ASP A 57 -7.79 6.90 8.71
C ASP A 57 -8.27 7.08 10.15
N GLY A 58 -8.60 8.31 10.53
CA GLY A 58 -9.11 8.63 11.87
C GLY A 58 -8.02 8.69 12.94
N ARG A 59 -6.73 8.70 12.57
CA ARG A 59 -5.64 8.97 13.52
C ARG A 59 -5.78 10.33 14.21
N PHE A 60 -5.08 10.49 15.33
CA PHE A 60 -5.00 11.78 16.03
C PHE A 60 -4.64 12.92 15.05
N HIS A 61 -5.27 14.09 15.22
CA HIS A 61 -5.21 15.26 14.33
C HIS A 61 -6.01 15.18 13.01
N ASN A 62 -6.65 14.04 12.69
CA ASN A 62 -7.42 13.88 11.45
C ASN A 62 -8.60 14.86 11.34
N ARG A 63 -9.36 15.03 12.43
CA ARG A 63 -10.56 15.88 12.43
C ARG A 63 -10.21 17.35 12.27
N GLU A 64 -9.19 17.82 13.00
CA GLU A 64 -8.69 19.19 12.93
C GLU A 64 -8.13 19.51 11.55
N ALA A 65 -7.32 18.62 10.99
CA ALA A 65 -6.78 18.79 9.64
C ALA A 65 -7.90 18.81 8.58
N THR A 66 -8.94 17.99 8.74
CA THR A 66 -10.11 17.98 7.85
C THR A 66 -10.82 19.34 7.85
N GLN A 67 -11.04 19.95 9.02
CA GLN A 67 -11.65 21.29 9.11
C GLN A 67 -10.81 22.35 8.38
N ILE A 68 -9.50 22.34 8.59
CA ILE A 68 -8.56 23.26 7.93
C ILE A 68 -8.64 23.09 6.41
N ILE A 69 -8.59 21.85 5.90
CA ILE A 69 -8.66 21.57 4.46
C ILE A 69 -10.00 22.04 3.87
N ILE A 70 -11.13 21.81 4.53
CA ILE A 70 -12.45 22.27 4.08
C ILE A 70 -12.48 23.81 3.99
N ALA A 71 -11.98 24.50 5.02
CA ALA A 71 -11.92 25.96 5.05
C ALA A 71 -11.01 26.53 3.95
N MET A 72 -9.87 25.90 3.71
CA MET A 72 -8.94 26.28 2.65
C MET A 72 -9.50 25.98 1.26
N ALA A 73 -10.19 24.85 1.07
CA ALA A 73 -10.82 24.50 -0.20
C ALA A 73 -11.89 25.53 -0.58
N ALA A 74 -12.72 25.97 0.39
CA ALA A 74 -13.70 27.02 0.19
C ALA A 74 -13.05 28.35 -0.22
N ALA A 75 -11.94 28.73 0.43
CA ALA A 75 -11.23 29.97 0.13
C ALA A 75 -10.53 29.96 -1.24
N ASN A 76 -10.02 28.81 -1.66
CA ASN A 76 -9.31 28.61 -2.91
C ASN A 76 -10.24 28.39 -4.13
N GLY A 77 -11.54 28.23 -3.92
CA GLY A 77 -12.53 28.25 -4.99
C GLY A 77 -13.07 26.88 -5.42
N PHE A 78 -12.90 25.82 -4.63
CA PHE A 78 -13.64 24.57 -4.86
C PHE A 78 -15.15 24.81 -4.75
N GLY A 79 -15.92 24.13 -5.59
CA GLY A 79 -17.39 24.26 -5.60
C GLY A 79 -18.07 23.29 -4.65
N ARG A 80 -17.44 22.13 -4.40
CA ARG A 80 -17.93 21.10 -3.50
C ARG A 80 -16.77 20.41 -2.79
N VAL A 81 -16.96 20.08 -1.51
CA VAL A 81 -16.17 19.07 -0.82
C VAL A 81 -17.08 17.89 -0.48
N LEU A 82 -16.63 16.69 -0.81
CA LEU A 82 -17.21 15.43 -0.35
C LEU A 82 -16.27 14.87 0.72
N VAL A 83 -16.79 14.71 1.94
CA VAL A 83 -16.00 14.27 3.10
C VAL A 83 -16.70 13.10 3.77
N GLY A 84 -15.94 12.09 4.22
CA GLY A 84 -16.54 11.01 5.01
C GLY A 84 -17.01 11.50 6.38
N GLN A 85 -18.03 10.86 6.94
CA GLN A 85 -18.47 11.11 8.30
C GLN A 85 -17.30 11.04 9.28
N ASP A 86 -17.22 12.01 10.19
CA ASP A 86 -16.12 12.25 11.13
C ASP A 86 -14.74 12.46 10.48
N GLY A 87 -14.69 12.74 9.18
CA GLY A 87 -13.46 12.83 8.39
C GLY A 87 -12.85 11.48 8.04
N ILE A 88 -13.61 10.38 8.16
CA ILE A 88 -13.14 9.01 7.96
C ILE A 88 -13.41 8.56 6.53
N LEU A 89 -12.39 8.21 5.77
CA LEU A 89 -12.49 7.43 4.52
C LEU A 89 -11.20 6.62 4.36
N SER A 90 -11.32 5.34 4.01
CA SER A 90 -10.14 4.54 3.66
C SER A 90 -9.54 5.05 2.36
N THR A 91 -8.24 4.82 2.15
CA THR A 91 -7.56 5.19 0.90
C THR A 91 -8.24 4.57 -0.35
N PRO A 92 -8.64 3.28 -0.35
CA PRO A 92 -9.41 2.71 -1.46
C PRO A 92 -10.77 3.39 -1.66
N ALA A 93 -11.48 3.74 -0.58
CA ALA A 93 -12.77 4.43 -0.67
C ALA A 93 -12.62 5.84 -1.25
N VAL A 94 -11.57 6.59 -0.86
CA VAL A 94 -11.26 7.89 -1.49
C VAL A 94 -11.02 7.71 -2.99
N SER A 95 -10.20 6.73 -3.38
CA SER A 95 -9.94 6.43 -4.80
C SER A 95 -11.23 6.11 -5.57
N HIS A 96 -12.09 5.27 -5.01
CA HIS A 96 -13.37 4.91 -5.61
C HIS A 96 -14.32 6.12 -5.73
N ILE A 97 -14.49 6.91 -4.66
CA ILE A 97 -15.39 8.06 -4.63
C ILE A 97 -14.95 9.13 -5.63
N ILE A 98 -13.64 9.38 -5.77
CA ILE A 98 -13.12 10.30 -6.80
C ILE A 98 -13.61 9.86 -8.18
N ARG A 99 -13.48 8.57 -8.49
CA ARG A 99 -13.86 7.99 -9.78
C ARG A 99 -15.37 7.95 -10.00
N LYS A 100 -16.14 7.51 -8.99
CA LYS A 100 -17.62 7.40 -9.03
C LYS A 100 -18.27 8.75 -9.26
N HIS A 101 -17.77 9.81 -8.60
CA HIS A 101 -18.37 11.15 -8.64
C HIS A 101 -17.68 12.11 -9.62
N GLY A 102 -16.66 11.65 -10.36
CA GLY A 102 -15.89 12.50 -11.29
C GLY A 102 -15.27 13.71 -10.58
N ALA A 103 -14.73 13.50 -9.37
CA ALA A 103 -14.10 14.56 -8.59
C ALA A 103 -12.78 15.01 -9.21
N PHE A 104 -12.32 16.21 -8.89
CA PHE A 104 -11.03 16.73 -9.34
C PHE A 104 -9.84 15.95 -8.75
N GLY A 105 -10.07 15.32 -7.60
CA GLY A 105 -9.06 14.58 -6.86
C GLY A 105 -9.45 14.53 -5.39
N GLY A 106 -8.48 14.19 -4.54
CA GLY A 106 -8.72 14.15 -3.10
C GLY A 106 -7.48 14.32 -2.25
N ILE A 107 -7.74 14.67 -0.99
CA ILE A 107 -6.73 14.73 0.06
C ILE A 107 -6.99 13.57 1.02
N VAL A 108 -5.97 12.74 1.23
CA VAL A 108 -6.03 11.61 2.17
C VAL A 108 -5.17 11.92 3.38
N LEU A 109 -5.78 11.97 4.55
CA LEU A 109 -5.12 12.18 5.84
C LEU A 109 -4.71 10.83 6.42
N SER A 110 -3.47 10.43 6.13
CA SER A 110 -2.93 9.16 6.57
C SER A 110 -1.40 9.10 6.47
N ALA A 111 -0.77 8.45 7.44
CA ALA A 111 0.60 7.95 7.33
C ALA A 111 0.65 6.41 7.16
N SER A 112 -0.43 5.80 6.67
CA SER A 112 -0.59 4.36 6.42
C SER A 112 -0.23 3.55 7.66
N HIS A 113 0.67 2.58 7.53
CA HIS A 113 1.13 1.69 8.59
C HIS A 113 1.80 2.38 9.80
N ASN A 114 2.23 3.63 9.71
CA ASN A 114 2.88 4.35 10.82
C ASN A 114 1.95 4.53 12.05
N PRO A 115 2.49 4.55 13.28
CA PRO A 115 1.69 4.61 14.50
C PRO A 115 1.00 5.98 14.64
N GLY A 116 -0.15 5.99 15.31
CA GLY A 116 -0.97 7.17 15.57
C GLY A 116 -0.77 7.76 16.96
N GLY A 117 -1.67 8.64 17.37
CA GLY A 117 -1.65 9.29 18.69
C GLY A 117 -0.83 10.58 18.72
N PRO A 118 -0.85 11.32 19.85
CA PRO A 118 -0.20 12.64 19.98
C PRO A 118 1.31 12.65 19.70
N ASP A 119 2.02 11.58 20.08
CA ASP A 119 3.46 11.40 19.84
C ASP A 119 3.75 10.60 18.54
N GLY A 120 2.69 10.21 17.84
CA GLY A 120 2.73 9.42 16.62
C GLY A 120 3.02 10.23 15.36
N ASP A 121 2.76 9.59 14.22
CA ASP A 121 2.95 10.15 12.90
C ASP A 121 1.62 10.56 12.26
N PHE A 122 1.66 11.68 11.55
CA PHE A 122 0.58 12.16 10.71
C PHE A 122 1.05 12.26 9.26
N GLY A 123 0.11 12.20 8.32
CA GLY A 123 0.45 12.29 6.91
C GLY A 123 -0.67 12.89 6.08
N ILE A 124 -0.27 13.48 4.96
CA ILE A 124 -1.17 14.06 3.98
C ILE A 124 -0.73 13.60 2.58
N LYS A 125 -1.65 12.98 1.86
CA LYS A 125 -1.49 12.51 0.47
C LYS A 125 -2.43 13.30 -0.44
N TYR A 126 -2.05 13.45 -1.71
CA TYR A 126 -2.90 13.99 -2.75
C TYR A 126 -3.13 12.92 -3.83
N ASN A 127 -4.40 12.71 -4.18
CA ASN A 127 -4.82 11.85 -5.28
C ASN A 127 -5.43 12.69 -6.41
N GLY A 128 -5.11 12.36 -7.66
CA GLY A 128 -5.59 13.05 -8.86
C GLY A 128 -6.97 12.58 -9.32
N GLU A 129 -7.43 13.11 -10.46
CA GLU A 129 -8.75 12.83 -11.07
C GLU A 129 -9.00 11.34 -11.36
N ASN A 130 -7.95 10.58 -11.66
CA ASN A 130 -8.08 9.13 -11.90
C ASN A 130 -8.34 8.33 -10.60
N GLY A 131 -8.21 8.98 -9.43
CA GLY A 131 -8.34 8.40 -8.09
C GLY A 131 -7.02 7.91 -7.48
N GLY A 132 -5.89 8.00 -8.20
CA GLY A 132 -4.59 7.48 -7.77
C GLY A 132 -3.66 8.56 -7.21
N PRO A 133 -2.50 8.18 -6.64
CA PRO A 133 -1.53 9.13 -6.10
C PRO A 133 -1.11 10.18 -7.13
N GLY A 134 -0.86 11.41 -6.67
CA GLY A 134 -0.29 12.47 -7.51
C GLY A 134 1.00 12.03 -8.20
N THR A 135 1.16 12.41 -9.47
CA THR A 135 2.35 12.07 -10.26
C THR A 135 3.60 12.72 -9.68
N GLN A 136 4.78 12.18 -10.01
CA GLN A 136 6.04 12.75 -9.53
C GLN A 136 6.19 14.23 -9.93
N ALA A 137 5.82 14.57 -11.17
CA ALA A 137 5.87 15.94 -11.66
C ALA A 137 4.95 16.90 -10.88
N VAL A 138 3.79 16.44 -10.39
CA VAL A 138 2.95 17.26 -9.51
C VAL A 138 3.63 17.42 -8.15
N MET A 139 4.10 16.33 -7.55
CA MET A 139 4.68 16.37 -6.20
C MET A 139 5.99 17.18 -6.13
N ASP A 140 6.81 17.16 -7.18
CA ASP A 140 8.03 17.99 -7.28
C ASP A 140 7.67 19.48 -7.33
N ARG A 141 6.60 19.86 -8.04
CA ARG A 141 6.10 21.23 -8.05
C ARG A 141 5.58 21.64 -6.68
N VAL A 142 4.90 20.74 -5.97
CA VAL A 142 4.42 20.99 -4.59
C VAL A 142 5.60 21.23 -3.65
N GLU A 143 6.66 20.42 -3.71
CA GLU A 143 7.89 20.63 -2.91
C GLU A 143 8.55 21.98 -3.23
N ALA A 144 8.68 22.31 -4.52
CA ALA A 144 9.26 23.59 -4.93
C ALA A 144 8.41 24.77 -4.42
N ARG A 145 7.08 24.66 -4.56
CA ARG A 145 6.15 25.71 -4.13
C ARG A 145 6.16 25.91 -2.62
N SER A 146 6.24 24.83 -1.83
CA SER A 146 6.25 24.93 -0.36
C SER A 146 7.47 25.66 0.19
N ARG A 147 8.58 25.68 -0.56
CA ARG A 147 9.79 26.44 -0.21
C ARG A 147 9.71 27.93 -0.55
N GLU A 148 8.73 28.34 -1.34
CA GLU A 148 8.56 29.70 -1.85
C GLU A 148 7.24 30.36 -1.41
N ILE A 149 6.40 29.64 -0.66
CA ILE A 149 5.10 30.14 -0.21
C ILE A 149 5.26 31.31 0.78
N THR A 150 4.49 32.36 0.55
CA THR A 150 4.50 33.59 1.38
C THR A 150 3.13 33.93 1.96
N GLN A 151 2.08 33.28 1.48
CA GLN A 151 0.73 33.42 1.98
C GLN A 151 -0.12 32.19 1.66
N TYR A 152 -1.17 31.98 2.43
CA TYR A 152 -2.25 31.03 2.11
C TYR A 152 -3.62 31.67 2.26
N GLN A 153 -4.64 30.99 1.77
CA GLN A 153 -6.03 31.44 1.85
C GLN A 153 -6.87 30.48 2.67
N ILE A 154 -7.69 31.03 3.56
CA ILE A 154 -8.57 30.26 4.43
C ILE A 154 -9.90 30.96 4.60
N TRP A 155 -10.97 30.18 4.72
CA TRP A 155 -12.31 30.72 4.97
C TRP A 155 -12.58 30.74 6.48
N ARG A 156 -12.84 31.92 7.04
CA ARG A 156 -13.18 32.11 8.46
C ARG A 156 -14.70 32.01 8.66
N ASP A 157 -15.16 30.94 9.28
CA ASP A 157 -16.56 30.68 9.63
C ASP A 157 -16.61 29.67 10.79
N ASP A 158 -17.83 29.33 11.24
CA ASP A 158 -18.02 28.21 12.16
C ASP A 158 -17.61 26.88 11.50
N GLU A 159 -17.07 25.97 12.32
CA GLU A 159 -16.69 24.63 11.87
C GLU A 159 -17.90 23.85 11.32
N VAL A 160 -17.65 23.01 10.32
CA VAL A 160 -18.68 22.11 9.80
C VAL A 160 -18.86 20.95 10.77
N ASP A 161 -20.10 20.62 11.13
CA ASP A 161 -20.38 19.41 11.90
C ASP A 161 -20.16 18.16 11.05
N LEU A 162 -18.99 17.52 11.20
CA LEU A 162 -18.63 16.30 10.46
C LEU A 162 -19.34 15.04 10.98
N SER A 163 -20.06 15.10 12.11
CA SER A 163 -20.61 13.90 12.77
C SER A 163 -21.90 13.38 12.15
N GLN A 164 -22.55 14.14 11.28
CA GLN A 164 -23.84 13.82 10.69
C GLN A 164 -23.72 13.82 9.16
N THR A 165 -24.13 12.73 8.51
CA THR A 165 -24.25 12.72 7.05
C THR A 165 -25.24 13.77 6.58
N GLY A 166 -24.94 14.47 5.48
CA GLY A 166 -25.82 15.51 4.97
C GLY A 166 -25.11 16.51 4.08
N THR A 167 -25.82 17.57 3.72
CA THR A 167 -25.29 18.67 2.92
C THR A 167 -25.43 19.98 3.67
N SER A 168 -24.35 20.74 3.72
CA SER A 168 -24.30 22.12 4.21
C SER A 168 -23.54 23.01 3.22
N LYS A 169 -23.24 24.25 3.62
CA LYS A 169 -22.45 25.20 2.85
C LYS A 169 -21.40 25.87 3.73
N LEU A 170 -20.24 26.12 3.15
CA LEU A 170 -19.21 27.00 3.71
C LEU A 170 -18.91 28.09 2.68
N GLY A 171 -19.40 29.30 2.93
CA GLY A 171 -19.46 30.34 1.89
C GLY A 171 -20.32 29.90 0.69
N SER A 172 -19.75 29.91 -0.51
CA SER A 172 -20.41 29.41 -1.73
C SER A 172 -20.19 27.92 -2.00
N MET A 173 -19.26 27.28 -1.29
CA MET A 173 -18.91 25.87 -1.49
C MET A 173 -19.94 24.96 -0.81
N LYS A 174 -20.38 23.91 -1.52
CA LYS A 174 -21.19 22.83 -0.93
C LYS A 174 -20.29 21.92 -0.09
N VAL A 175 -20.68 21.59 1.13
CA VAL A 175 -20.00 20.55 1.92
C VAL A 175 -20.94 19.37 2.07
N GLU A 176 -20.51 18.18 1.65
CA GLU A 176 -21.32 16.97 1.65
C GLU A 176 -20.62 15.90 2.47
N ILE A 177 -21.24 15.55 3.60
CA ILE A 177 -20.75 14.53 4.52
C ILE A 177 -21.45 13.22 4.13
N VAL A 178 -20.67 12.23 3.71
CA VAL A 178 -21.16 10.94 3.23
C VAL A 178 -20.89 9.83 4.23
N ASP A 179 -21.70 8.78 4.16
CA ASP A 179 -21.37 7.54 4.85
C ASP A 179 -20.04 6.98 4.30
N PRO A 180 -19.09 6.59 5.16
CA PRO A 180 -17.77 6.20 4.71
C PRO A 180 -17.74 4.87 3.94
N VAL A 181 -18.75 4.02 4.11
CA VAL A 181 -18.70 2.63 3.64
C VAL A 181 -19.57 2.39 2.41
N THR A 182 -20.69 3.11 2.29
CA THR A 182 -21.77 2.81 1.34
C THR A 182 -21.28 2.66 -0.10
N ASP A 183 -20.63 3.70 -0.65
CA ASP A 183 -20.14 3.68 -2.04
C ASP A 183 -19.13 2.53 -2.27
N TYR A 184 -18.24 2.30 -1.30
CA TYR A 184 -17.25 1.24 -1.39
C TYR A 184 -17.87 -0.17 -1.31
N ALA A 185 -18.82 -0.38 -0.40
CA ALA A 185 -19.47 -1.67 -0.25
C ALA A 185 -20.32 -2.05 -1.47
N GLU A 186 -20.98 -1.07 -2.10
CA GLU A 186 -21.66 -1.26 -3.38
C GLU A 186 -20.68 -1.73 -4.47
N LEU A 187 -19.49 -1.12 -4.56
CA LEU A 187 -18.45 -1.57 -5.49
C LEU A 187 -18.03 -3.02 -5.22
N MET A 188 -17.88 -3.41 -3.95
CA MET A 188 -17.53 -4.79 -3.62
C MET A 188 -18.64 -5.77 -4.01
N GLU A 189 -19.91 -5.41 -3.82
CA GLU A 189 -21.05 -6.23 -4.27
C GLU A 189 -21.10 -6.40 -5.80
N GLU A 190 -20.62 -5.41 -6.57
CA GLU A 190 -20.52 -5.52 -8.03
C GLU A 190 -19.40 -6.48 -8.49
N LEU A 191 -18.30 -6.58 -7.72
CA LEU A 191 -17.11 -7.32 -8.11
C LEU A 191 -17.11 -8.78 -7.65
N PHE A 192 -17.77 -9.09 -6.54
CA PHE A 192 -17.64 -10.39 -5.85
C PHE A 192 -18.94 -11.20 -5.83
N ASP A 193 -18.82 -12.52 -5.75
CA ASP A 193 -19.96 -13.42 -5.52
C ASP A 193 -20.26 -13.46 -4.01
N MET A 194 -21.00 -12.45 -3.56
CA MET A 194 -21.37 -12.28 -2.16
C MET A 194 -22.19 -13.46 -1.64
N ASP A 195 -23.02 -14.08 -2.48
CA ASP A 195 -23.84 -15.23 -2.13
C ASP A 195 -22.99 -16.49 -1.88
N ALA A 196 -21.98 -16.74 -2.70
CA ALA A 196 -21.06 -17.87 -2.51
C ALA A 196 -20.26 -17.74 -1.21
N ILE A 197 -19.75 -16.54 -0.91
CA ILE A 197 -19.02 -16.26 0.33
C ILE A 197 -19.95 -16.42 1.55
N ALA A 198 -21.16 -15.84 1.49
CA ALA A 198 -22.14 -15.96 2.56
C ALA A 198 -22.57 -17.43 2.81
N ALA A 199 -22.75 -18.21 1.75
CA ALA A 199 -23.03 -19.64 1.85
C ALA A 199 -21.88 -20.41 2.51
N MET A 200 -20.62 -20.04 2.23
CA MET A 200 -19.43 -20.61 2.86
C MET A 200 -19.38 -20.30 4.37
N PHE A 201 -19.64 -19.06 4.78
CA PHE A 201 -19.73 -18.70 6.21
C PHE A 201 -20.87 -19.43 6.92
N LYS A 202 -22.05 -19.53 6.30
CA LYS A 202 -23.17 -20.33 6.83
C LYS A 202 -22.82 -21.82 6.96
N GLY A 203 -21.93 -22.31 6.10
CA GLY A 203 -21.37 -23.67 6.13
C GLY A 203 -20.38 -23.92 7.26
N GLY A 204 -20.03 -22.91 8.05
CA GLY A 204 -19.14 -23.02 9.20
C GLY A 204 -17.68 -22.65 8.93
N PHE A 205 -17.38 -21.99 7.80
CA PHE A 205 -16.04 -21.48 7.52
C PHE A 205 -15.61 -20.47 8.59
N ASN A 206 -14.47 -20.71 9.23
CA ASN A 206 -13.98 -19.90 10.33
C ASN A 206 -13.08 -18.76 9.81
N PHE A 207 -13.59 -17.54 9.85
CA PHE A 207 -12.90 -16.34 9.39
C PHE A 207 -12.58 -15.39 10.55
N LEU A 208 -11.37 -14.82 10.53
CA LEU A 208 -10.92 -13.80 11.47
C LEU A 208 -10.27 -12.64 10.72
N PHE A 209 -10.71 -11.42 10.99
CA PHE A 209 -10.19 -10.19 10.44
C PHE A 209 -9.78 -9.24 11.56
N ASP A 210 -8.54 -8.79 11.57
CA ASP A 210 -8.04 -7.74 12.46
C ASP A 210 -8.00 -6.40 11.74
N ALA A 211 -8.88 -5.49 12.15
CA ALA A 211 -8.92 -4.13 11.61
C ALA A 211 -7.89 -3.20 12.28
N MET A 212 -7.09 -3.69 13.22
CA MET A 212 -5.99 -2.98 13.89
C MET A 212 -6.39 -1.63 14.52
N HIS A 213 -7.63 -1.49 14.97
CA HIS A 213 -8.21 -0.23 15.46
C HIS A 213 -8.17 0.91 14.43
N ALA A 214 -8.16 0.57 13.15
CA ALA A 214 -7.96 1.48 12.04
C ALA A 214 -9.22 1.64 11.17
N VAL A 215 -9.06 2.35 10.04
CA VAL A 215 -10.16 2.80 9.18
C VAL A 215 -11.04 1.68 8.65
N THR A 216 -10.50 0.47 8.50
CA THR A 216 -11.20 -0.67 7.90
C THR A 216 -12.23 -1.30 8.84
N GLY A 217 -12.28 -0.92 10.12
CA GLY A 217 -13.22 -1.48 11.10
C GLY A 217 -14.70 -1.38 10.71
N PRO A 218 -15.22 -0.19 10.38
CA PRO A 218 -16.59 -0.02 9.88
C PRO A 218 -16.85 -0.78 8.57
N TYR A 219 -15.88 -0.80 7.65
CA TYR A 219 -15.98 -1.51 6.37
C TYR A 219 -16.10 -3.02 6.59
N ALA A 220 -15.23 -3.59 7.42
CA ALA A 220 -15.21 -5.01 7.75
C ALA A 220 -16.51 -5.45 8.43
N LYS A 221 -17.05 -4.65 9.35
CA LYS A 221 -18.36 -4.95 9.98
C LYS A 221 -19.48 -4.94 8.94
N ALA A 222 -19.57 -3.88 8.14
CA ALA A 222 -20.62 -3.71 7.16
C ALA A 222 -20.57 -4.74 6.01
N ILE A 223 -19.38 -5.20 5.63
CA ILE A 223 -19.19 -6.14 4.54
C ILE A 223 -19.19 -7.58 5.06
N PHE A 224 -18.26 -7.93 5.95
CA PHE A 224 -18.11 -9.32 6.40
C PHE A 224 -19.25 -9.75 7.33
N CYS A 225 -19.68 -8.90 8.27
CA CYS A 225 -20.73 -9.27 9.21
C CYS A 225 -22.13 -9.02 8.64
N ASP A 226 -22.43 -7.77 8.24
CA ASP A 226 -23.81 -7.38 7.92
C ASP A 226 -24.28 -7.91 6.56
N ARG A 227 -23.42 -7.90 5.54
CA ARG A 227 -23.75 -8.40 4.18
C ARG A 227 -23.47 -9.88 4.00
N LEU A 228 -22.29 -10.35 4.44
CA LEU A 228 -21.85 -11.73 4.22
C LEU A 228 -22.24 -12.69 5.35
N GLY A 229 -22.69 -12.19 6.50
CA GLY A 229 -23.18 -13.02 7.59
C GLY A 229 -22.10 -13.70 8.44
N ALA A 230 -20.85 -13.23 8.40
CA ALA A 230 -19.85 -13.65 9.37
C ALA A 230 -20.29 -13.26 10.80
N PRO A 231 -19.96 -14.05 11.83
CA PRO A 231 -20.27 -13.68 13.20
C PRO A 231 -19.56 -12.37 13.57
N SER A 232 -20.14 -11.56 14.45
CA SER A 232 -19.50 -10.29 14.88
C SER A 232 -18.11 -10.48 15.50
N SER A 233 -17.82 -11.67 16.03
CA SER A 233 -16.50 -12.06 16.54
C SER A 233 -15.45 -12.28 15.45
N ALA A 234 -15.86 -12.39 14.18
CA ALA A 234 -14.94 -12.47 13.05
C ALA A 234 -14.16 -11.18 12.84
N VAL A 235 -14.65 -10.03 13.33
CA VAL A 235 -13.94 -8.75 13.25
C VAL A 235 -13.44 -8.36 14.63
N ILE A 236 -12.11 -8.42 14.82
CA ILE A 236 -11.45 -7.91 16.03
C ILE A 236 -10.86 -6.53 15.78
N ASN A 237 -10.72 -5.75 16.85
CA ASN A 237 -10.21 -4.38 16.80
C ASN A 237 -10.96 -3.47 15.80
N GLY A 238 -12.21 -3.80 15.44
CA GLY A 238 -13.01 -3.13 14.40
C GLY A 238 -13.58 -1.76 14.75
N THR A 239 -13.06 -1.08 15.77
CA THR A 239 -13.46 0.28 16.13
C THR A 239 -12.25 1.19 15.97
N PRO A 240 -12.29 2.18 15.04
CA PRO A 240 -11.21 3.13 14.85
C PRO A 240 -10.83 3.85 16.14
N LYS A 241 -9.54 4.06 16.37
CA LYS A 241 -8.99 4.85 17.47
C LYS A 241 -7.90 5.78 16.96
N GLU A 242 -7.82 6.97 17.52
CA GLU A 242 -6.85 8.00 17.13
C GLU A 242 -5.38 7.56 17.33
N ASP A 243 -5.14 6.64 18.25
CA ASP A 243 -3.83 6.03 18.54
C ASP A 243 -3.70 4.58 18.07
N PHE A 244 -4.68 4.08 17.31
CA PHE A 244 -4.80 2.68 16.90
C PHE A 244 -4.70 1.69 18.08
N GLY A 245 -5.17 2.09 19.27
CA GLY A 245 -5.08 1.27 20.49
C GLY A 245 -3.67 1.20 21.07
N GLY A 246 -2.78 2.15 20.73
CA GLY A 246 -1.39 2.19 21.13
C GLY A 246 -0.47 1.26 20.32
N GLY A 247 -1.01 0.64 19.26
CA GLY A 247 -0.29 -0.28 18.39
C GLY A 247 0.22 0.36 17.10
N HIS A 248 0.92 -0.46 16.30
CA HIS A 248 1.36 -0.11 14.96
C HIS A 248 0.38 -0.76 13.96
N PRO A 249 -0.40 0.00 13.18
CA PRO A 249 -1.38 -0.58 12.27
C PRO A 249 -0.71 -1.09 10.98
N ASP A 250 0.26 -1.99 11.11
CA ASP A 250 1.02 -2.57 10.00
C ASP A 250 0.77 -4.09 9.92
N PRO A 251 0.12 -4.60 8.85
CA PRO A 251 -0.29 -5.99 8.75
C PRO A 251 0.90 -6.87 8.33
N ASN A 252 1.78 -7.16 9.28
CA ASN A 252 2.92 -8.07 9.12
C ASN A 252 3.06 -9.01 10.34
N LEU A 253 3.94 -10.00 10.25
CA LEU A 253 4.07 -11.02 11.31
C LEU A 253 4.59 -10.47 12.65
N VAL A 254 5.20 -9.28 12.67
CA VAL A 254 5.69 -8.62 13.89
C VAL A 254 4.54 -7.95 14.63
N HIS A 255 3.74 -7.14 13.94
CA HIS A 255 2.69 -6.32 14.55
C HIS A 255 1.33 -7.02 14.62
N ALA A 256 1.04 -7.95 13.71
CA ALA A 256 -0.18 -8.76 13.70
C ALA A 256 0.01 -10.11 14.42
N LYS A 257 0.87 -10.17 15.44
CA LYS A 257 1.21 -11.41 16.16
C LYS A 257 -0.01 -12.17 16.67
N THR A 258 -1.02 -11.47 17.19
CA THR A 258 -2.27 -12.07 17.68
C THR A 258 -2.97 -12.90 16.60
N ILE A 259 -3.06 -12.39 15.38
CA ILE A 259 -3.75 -13.08 14.29
C ILE A 259 -2.91 -14.24 13.74
N TYR A 260 -1.59 -14.08 13.70
CA TYR A 260 -0.66 -15.15 13.37
C TYR A 260 -0.77 -16.31 14.35
N GLU A 261 -0.67 -16.04 15.66
CA GLU A 261 -0.80 -17.07 16.70
C GLU A 261 -2.16 -17.77 16.64
N ALA A 262 -3.24 -17.05 16.36
CA ALA A 262 -4.55 -17.65 16.16
C ALA A 262 -4.56 -18.62 14.96
N ALA A 263 -4.02 -18.20 13.81
CA ALA A 263 -3.97 -18.99 12.58
C ALA A 263 -3.08 -20.25 12.69
N MET A 264 -2.05 -20.22 13.54
CA MET A 264 -1.11 -21.35 13.69
C MET A 264 -1.59 -22.44 14.64
N ARG A 265 -2.72 -22.27 15.33
CA ARG A 265 -3.33 -23.29 16.19
C ARG A 265 -3.99 -24.41 15.39
N ASP A 266 -4.09 -25.60 15.98
CA ASP A 266 -4.84 -26.74 15.40
C ASP A 266 -6.32 -26.39 15.13
N ASP A 267 -6.92 -25.63 16.04
CA ASP A 267 -8.30 -25.12 15.97
C ASP A 267 -8.39 -23.68 15.46
N GLY A 268 -7.35 -23.20 14.75
CA GLY A 268 -7.28 -21.85 14.20
C GLY A 268 -8.36 -21.55 13.14
N PRO A 269 -8.51 -20.27 12.73
CA PRO A 269 -9.35 -19.90 11.60
C PRO A 269 -8.88 -20.56 10.31
N ASP A 270 -9.82 -20.82 9.39
CA ASP A 270 -9.53 -21.29 8.04
C ASP A 270 -8.86 -20.19 7.21
N LEU A 271 -9.26 -18.93 7.45
CA LEU A 271 -8.61 -17.73 6.96
C LEU A 271 -8.55 -16.67 8.05
N ALA A 272 -7.35 -16.15 8.31
CA ALA A 272 -7.06 -14.99 9.13
C ALA A 272 -6.50 -13.88 8.22
N ALA A 273 -6.97 -12.65 8.41
CA ALA A 273 -6.49 -11.50 7.64
C ALA A 273 -6.41 -10.20 8.46
N ALA A 274 -5.55 -9.29 8.05
CA ALA A 274 -5.46 -7.96 8.67
C ALA A 274 -5.27 -6.88 7.59
N SER A 275 -5.55 -5.62 7.95
CA SER A 275 -5.34 -4.47 7.08
C SER A 275 -4.73 -3.30 7.86
N ASP A 276 -4.04 -2.40 7.15
CA ASP A 276 -3.28 -1.31 7.76
C ASP A 276 -4.13 -0.09 8.11
N GLY A 277 -3.45 0.97 8.57
CA GLY A 277 -4.04 2.24 9.01
C GLY A 277 -5.13 2.78 8.08
N ASP A 278 -4.81 2.91 6.79
CA ASP A 278 -5.72 3.45 5.78
C ASP A 278 -6.37 2.41 4.84
N GLY A 279 -6.16 1.13 5.12
CA GLY A 279 -6.84 0.03 4.43
C GLY A 279 -6.28 -0.32 3.05
N ASP A 280 -5.06 0.15 2.74
CA ASP A 280 -4.41 -0.08 1.46
C ASP A 280 -3.47 -1.31 1.49
N ARG A 281 -3.30 -1.96 2.64
CA ARG A 281 -2.52 -3.21 2.76
C ARG A 281 -3.32 -4.39 3.30
N ASN A 282 -2.83 -5.60 3.02
CA ASN A 282 -3.41 -6.83 3.53
C ASN A 282 -2.37 -7.84 4.02
N LEU A 283 -2.75 -8.59 5.04
CA LEU A 283 -2.09 -9.81 5.49
C LEU A 283 -3.05 -10.98 5.29
N ILE A 284 -2.55 -12.10 4.76
CA ILE A 284 -3.32 -13.31 4.50
C ILE A 284 -2.63 -14.48 5.18
N ILE A 285 -3.35 -15.17 6.07
CA ILE A 285 -2.86 -16.35 6.77
C ILE A 285 -3.96 -17.43 6.75
N GLY A 286 -3.70 -18.52 6.07
CA GLY A 286 -4.49 -19.74 6.22
C GLY A 286 -4.19 -20.46 7.53
N LYS A 287 -5.03 -21.43 7.89
CA LYS A 287 -4.72 -22.35 9.00
C LYS A 287 -3.34 -22.98 8.83
N LYS A 288 -2.40 -22.65 9.73
CA LYS A 288 -0.99 -23.06 9.69
C LYS A 288 -0.25 -22.73 8.38
N CYS A 289 -0.69 -21.73 7.63
CA CYS A 289 -0.14 -21.40 6.33
C CYS A 289 -0.05 -19.88 6.17
N PHE A 290 1.14 -19.32 6.36
CA PHE A 290 1.39 -17.92 6.03
C PHE A 290 1.54 -17.77 4.51
N VAL A 291 0.79 -16.84 3.91
CA VAL A 291 0.89 -16.51 2.49
C VAL A 291 1.66 -15.20 2.37
N THR A 292 2.84 -15.25 1.75
CA THR A 292 3.62 -14.03 1.51
C THR A 292 2.84 -13.09 0.58
N PRO A 293 3.00 -11.76 0.67
CA PRO A 293 2.31 -10.84 -0.23
C PRO A 293 2.60 -11.09 -1.72
N SER A 294 3.82 -11.52 -2.03
CA SER A 294 4.22 -11.88 -3.39
C SER A 294 3.49 -13.12 -3.91
N ASP A 295 3.38 -14.17 -3.08
CA ASP A 295 2.60 -15.36 -3.41
C ASP A 295 1.11 -15.06 -3.48
N SER A 296 0.59 -14.20 -2.61
CA SER A 296 -0.80 -13.75 -2.61
C SER A 296 -1.19 -13.14 -3.96
N LEU A 297 -0.34 -12.25 -4.50
CA LEU A 297 -0.52 -11.68 -5.83
C LEU A 297 -0.55 -12.76 -6.92
N ALA A 298 0.37 -13.73 -6.89
CA ALA A 298 0.45 -14.81 -7.86
C ALA A 298 -0.77 -15.74 -7.82
N VAL A 299 -1.20 -16.12 -6.62
CA VAL A 299 -2.39 -16.97 -6.41
C VAL A 299 -3.64 -16.24 -6.87
N ILE A 300 -3.79 -14.96 -6.55
CA ILE A 300 -4.91 -14.14 -7.03
C ILE A 300 -4.89 -14.10 -8.56
N ALA A 301 -3.73 -13.89 -9.21
CA ALA A 301 -3.62 -13.89 -10.66
C ALA A 301 -4.08 -15.22 -11.29
N ALA A 302 -3.63 -16.36 -10.74
CA ALA A 302 -3.96 -17.69 -11.24
C ALA A 302 -5.45 -18.04 -11.09
N ASN A 303 -6.16 -17.42 -10.15
CA ASN A 303 -7.53 -17.77 -9.77
C ASN A 303 -8.55 -16.63 -10.00
N ALA A 304 -8.14 -15.48 -10.55
CA ALA A 304 -9.01 -14.31 -10.69
C ALA A 304 -10.29 -14.60 -11.50
N HIS A 305 -10.20 -15.47 -12.51
CA HIS A 305 -11.34 -15.90 -13.33
C HIS A 305 -12.48 -16.58 -12.54
N LEU A 306 -12.25 -16.98 -11.29
CA LEU A 306 -13.27 -17.52 -10.39
C LEU A 306 -14.12 -16.43 -9.71
N VAL A 307 -13.76 -15.17 -9.89
CA VAL A 307 -14.42 -14.01 -9.26
C VAL A 307 -15.21 -13.24 -10.33
N PRO A 308 -16.50 -12.92 -10.12
CA PRO A 308 -17.36 -12.33 -11.15
C PRO A 308 -16.79 -11.10 -11.85
N GLY A 309 -16.20 -10.17 -11.09
CA GLY A 309 -15.59 -8.95 -11.63
C GLY A 309 -14.37 -9.18 -12.54
N TYR A 310 -13.86 -10.41 -12.61
CA TYR A 310 -12.69 -10.80 -13.41
C TYR A 310 -12.93 -12.06 -14.24
N ALA A 311 -14.19 -12.46 -14.45
CA ALA A 311 -14.57 -13.65 -15.19
C ALA A 311 -14.10 -13.62 -16.67
N ASP A 312 -13.95 -12.42 -17.25
CA ASP A 312 -13.43 -12.21 -18.60
C ASP A 312 -11.90 -12.38 -18.71
N GLY A 313 -11.23 -12.66 -17.58
CA GLY A 313 -9.78 -12.78 -17.48
C GLY A 313 -9.07 -11.44 -17.27
N LEU A 314 -7.77 -11.53 -16.98
CA LEU A 314 -6.91 -10.37 -16.75
C LEU A 314 -6.33 -9.86 -18.08
N LYS A 315 -6.25 -8.54 -18.25
CA LYS A 315 -5.56 -7.93 -19.41
C LYS A 315 -4.04 -8.02 -19.33
N GLY A 316 -3.52 -7.99 -18.10
CA GLY A 316 -2.11 -8.08 -17.78
C GLY A 316 -1.92 -7.95 -16.28
N VAL A 317 -0.70 -8.22 -15.81
CA VAL A 317 -0.32 -8.13 -14.40
C VAL A 317 0.89 -7.21 -14.22
N ALA A 318 1.02 -6.57 -13.07
CA ALA A 318 2.24 -5.84 -12.72
C ALA A 318 2.68 -6.09 -11.28
N ARG A 319 3.99 -6.06 -11.06
CA ARG A 319 4.57 -6.05 -9.72
C ARG A 319 5.68 -5.02 -9.62
N SER A 320 5.94 -4.54 -8.41
CA SER A 320 7.14 -3.73 -8.20
C SER A 320 8.38 -4.62 -8.29
N MET A 321 9.49 -4.05 -8.74
CA MET A 321 10.74 -4.74 -8.97
C MET A 321 11.21 -5.57 -7.77
N PRO A 322 11.10 -5.12 -6.51
CA PRO A 322 11.50 -5.94 -5.37
C PRO A 322 10.60 -7.13 -5.09
N THR A 323 9.34 -7.09 -5.53
CA THR A 323 8.35 -8.15 -5.31
C THR A 323 8.76 -9.42 -6.02
N SER A 324 8.58 -10.58 -5.37
CA SER A 324 9.01 -11.86 -5.96
C SER A 324 8.40 -12.11 -7.34
N GLY A 325 9.18 -12.81 -8.18
CA GLY A 325 8.76 -13.23 -9.52
C GLY A 325 7.73 -14.37 -9.54
N ALA A 326 7.03 -14.66 -8.43
CA ALA A 326 5.98 -15.68 -8.38
C ALA A 326 4.86 -15.39 -9.39
N VAL A 327 4.40 -14.13 -9.47
CA VAL A 327 3.37 -13.72 -10.44
C VAL A 327 3.87 -13.83 -11.88
N ASP A 328 5.18 -13.72 -12.11
CA ASP A 328 5.80 -13.86 -13.42
C ASP A 328 5.61 -15.26 -13.97
N ARG A 329 5.73 -16.28 -13.11
CA ARG A 329 5.51 -17.69 -13.48
C ARG A 329 4.07 -17.93 -13.90
N VAL A 330 3.13 -17.30 -13.19
CA VAL A 330 1.71 -17.36 -13.53
C VAL A 330 1.43 -16.64 -14.85
N ALA A 331 1.98 -15.43 -15.02
CA ALA A 331 1.80 -14.64 -16.23
C ALA A 331 2.32 -15.37 -17.47
N GLU A 332 3.52 -15.96 -17.38
CA GLU A 332 4.11 -16.77 -18.47
C GLU A 332 3.24 -17.97 -18.81
N ALA A 333 2.80 -18.74 -17.81
CA ALA A 333 1.97 -19.92 -18.01
C ALA A 333 0.57 -19.60 -18.59
N MET A 334 0.02 -18.43 -18.25
CA MET A 334 -1.29 -17.97 -18.73
C MET A 334 -1.20 -17.13 -20.02
N GLY A 335 0.01 -16.83 -20.51
CA GLY A 335 0.21 -15.96 -21.67
C GLY A 335 -0.22 -14.50 -21.44
N LEU A 336 -0.12 -14.01 -20.21
CA LEU A 336 -0.49 -12.65 -19.82
C LEU A 336 0.69 -11.69 -19.99
N PRO A 337 0.45 -10.45 -20.47
CA PRO A 337 1.41 -9.36 -20.34
C PRO A 337 1.79 -9.13 -18.88
N MET A 338 3.07 -8.87 -18.65
CA MET A 338 3.64 -8.64 -17.32
C MET A 338 4.56 -7.43 -17.31
N TYR A 339 4.41 -6.60 -16.28
CA TYR A 339 5.20 -5.39 -16.11
C TYR A 339 5.92 -5.39 -14.76
N GLU A 340 7.24 -5.17 -14.80
CA GLU A 340 8.06 -4.92 -13.63
C GLU A 340 8.27 -3.40 -13.49
N THR A 341 7.73 -2.79 -12.44
CA THR A 341 7.79 -1.33 -12.22
C THR A 341 8.68 -0.97 -11.03
N PRO A 342 9.10 0.29 -10.85
CA PRO A 342 9.69 0.72 -9.59
C PRO A 342 8.66 0.62 -8.45
N THR A 343 9.13 0.66 -7.20
CA THR A 343 8.25 0.71 -6.03
C THR A 343 7.47 2.02 -5.99
N GLY A 344 6.17 1.92 -5.73
CA GLY A 344 5.25 3.05 -5.64
C GLY A 344 4.08 2.91 -6.61
N TRP A 345 2.87 2.97 -6.05
CA TRP A 345 1.63 2.66 -6.76
C TRP A 345 1.34 3.54 -8.00
N LYS A 346 1.93 4.74 -8.08
CA LYS A 346 1.80 5.66 -9.22
C LYS A 346 2.17 5.03 -10.58
N PHE A 347 3.16 4.12 -10.61
CA PHE A 347 3.57 3.45 -11.85
C PHE A 347 2.51 2.47 -12.35
N PHE A 348 1.82 1.78 -11.44
CA PHE A 348 0.67 0.95 -11.83
C PHE A 348 -0.51 1.81 -12.29
N GLY A 349 -0.69 3.00 -11.70
CA GLY A 349 -1.73 3.95 -12.12
C GLY A 349 -1.73 4.20 -13.63
N ASN A 350 -0.55 4.47 -14.20
CA ASN A 350 -0.37 4.67 -15.64
C ASN A 350 -0.81 3.44 -16.47
N LEU A 351 -0.33 2.25 -16.09
CA LEU A 351 -0.69 0.99 -16.78
C LEU A 351 -2.18 0.65 -16.65
N LEU A 352 -2.79 0.95 -15.49
CA LEU A 352 -4.23 0.75 -15.25
C LEU A 352 -5.08 1.76 -16.04
N ASP A 353 -4.59 2.97 -16.28
CA ASP A 353 -5.24 3.98 -17.12
C ASP A 353 -5.13 3.65 -18.62
N ALA A 354 -4.00 3.09 -19.05
CA ALA A 354 -3.82 2.58 -20.41
C ALA A 354 -4.64 1.31 -20.69
N GLY A 355 -5.07 0.60 -19.64
CA GLY A 355 -5.78 -0.68 -19.76
C GLY A 355 -4.86 -1.87 -20.05
N ASP A 356 -3.55 -1.69 -19.87
CA ASP A 356 -2.52 -2.70 -20.12
C ASP A 356 -2.50 -3.79 -19.03
N ILE A 357 -2.92 -3.44 -17.82
CA ILE A 357 -3.03 -4.37 -16.70
C ILE A 357 -4.40 -4.32 -16.04
N THR A 358 -4.76 -5.42 -15.38
CA THR A 358 -5.94 -5.52 -14.52
C THR A 358 -5.55 -5.69 -13.07
N LEU A 359 -4.47 -6.41 -12.78
CA LEU A 359 -4.06 -6.80 -11.43
C LEU A 359 -2.63 -6.36 -11.15
N CYS A 360 -2.37 -5.82 -9.96
CA CYS A 360 -1.02 -5.47 -9.54
C CYS A 360 -0.79 -5.60 -8.05
N GLY A 361 0.47 -5.68 -7.64
CA GLY A 361 0.82 -5.80 -6.23
C GLY A 361 2.29 -5.51 -5.90
N GLU A 362 2.54 -5.37 -4.61
CA GLU A 362 3.84 -5.13 -4.02
C GLU A 362 4.07 -6.05 -2.82
N GLU A 363 5.30 -6.52 -2.66
CA GLU A 363 5.76 -7.32 -1.50
C GLU A 363 5.48 -6.68 -0.14
N SER A 364 5.34 -5.36 -0.11
CA SER A 364 4.98 -4.58 1.07
C SER A 364 3.49 -4.67 1.42
N ALA A 365 2.92 -5.88 1.37
CA ALA A 365 1.53 -6.18 1.70
C ALA A 365 0.49 -5.46 0.82
N GLY A 366 0.84 -5.11 -0.43
CA GLY A 366 -0.01 -4.35 -1.35
C GLY A 366 -0.59 -5.21 -2.46
N THR A 367 -1.91 -5.21 -2.66
CA THR A 367 -2.55 -5.88 -3.81
C THR A 367 -3.81 -5.13 -4.18
N SER A 368 -4.08 -4.97 -5.49
CA SER A 368 -5.31 -4.35 -5.99
C SER A 368 -5.45 -4.58 -7.49
N SER A 369 -6.52 -4.05 -8.07
CA SER A 369 -6.85 -4.16 -9.48
C SER A 369 -7.42 -2.85 -10.05
N SER A 370 -7.88 -2.87 -11.31
CA SER A 370 -8.38 -1.70 -12.05
C SER A 370 -9.64 -1.03 -11.52
N HIS A 371 -10.31 -1.61 -10.52
CA HIS A 371 -11.51 -1.04 -9.88
C HIS A 371 -11.23 0.34 -9.23
N VAL A 372 -10.02 0.52 -8.70
CA VAL A 372 -9.52 1.77 -8.12
C VAL A 372 -8.12 2.10 -8.68
N ARG A 373 -7.47 3.12 -8.12
CA ARG A 373 -6.08 3.51 -8.44
C ARG A 373 -5.20 3.58 -7.20
N GLU A 374 -5.58 2.83 -6.17
CA GLU A 374 -4.81 2.60 -4.95
C GLU A 374 -4.72 1.10 -4.70
N LYS A 375 -3.82 0.72 -3.77
CA LYS A 375 -3.87 -0.62 -3.20
C LYS A 375 -5.18 -0.78 -2.41
N ASP A 376 -5.67 -2.01 -2.23
CA ASP A 376 -6.90 -2.25 -1.50
C ASP A 376 -6.83 -3.56 -0.71
N GLY A 377 -6.73 -3.41 0.62
CA GLY A 377 -6.58 -4.53 1.53
C GLY A 377 -7.86 -5.36 1.69
N LEU A 378 -9.01 -4.70 1.81
CA LEU A 378 -10.31 -5.37 1.95
C LEU A 378 -10.69 -6.12 0.67
N TRP A 379 -10.41 -5.52 -0.50
CA TRP A 379 -10.57 -6.17 -1.79
C TRP A 379 -9.71 -7.44 -1.90
N ALA A 380 -8.45 -7.41 -1.46
CA ALA A 380 -7.59 -8.59 -1.49
C ALA A 380 -8.11 -9.71 -0.59
N VAL A 381 -8.66 -9.37 0.58
CA VAL A 381 -9.31 -10.34 1.48
C VAL A 381 -10.56 -10.93 0.82
N LEU A 382 -11.38 -10.12 0.15
CA LEU A 382 -12.54 -10.60 -0.60
C LEU A 382 -12.16 -11.49 -1.79
N MET A 383 -11.07 -11.20 -2.50
CA MET A 383 -10.52 -12.10 -3.53
C MET A 383 -10.21 -13.48 -2.95
N TRP A 384 -9.51 -13.53 -1.82
CA TRP A 384 -9.22 -14.80 -1.15
C TRP A 384 -10.47 -15.54 -0.69
N LEU A 385 -11.42 -14.84 -0.06
CA LEU A 385 -12.70 -15.43 0.36
C LEU A 385 -13.49 -16.01 -0.82
N ASN A 386 -13.55 -15.28 -1.95
CA ASN A 386 -14.27 -15.74 -3.15
C ASN A 386 -13.56 -16.94 -3.81
N ILE A 387 -12.23 -16.92 -3.89
CA ILE A 387 -11.43 -18.05 -4.39
C ILE A 387 -11.67 -19.29 -3.51
N LEU A 388 -11.67 -19.14 -2.17
CA LEU A 388 -11.94 -20.23 -1.23
C LEU A 388 -13.38 -20.75 -1.37
N ALA A 389 -14.37 -19.87 -1.53
CA ALA A 389 -15.76 -20.26 -1.75
C ALA A 389 -15.95 -21.05 -3.06
N ALA A 390 -15.22 -20.67 -4.12
CA ALA A 390 -15.24 -21.34 -5.40
C ALA A 390 -14.48 -22.69 -5.37
N ARG A 391 -13.27 -22.71 -4.82
CA ARG A 391 -12.38 -23.89 -4.83
C ARG A 391 -12.72 -24.92 -3.76
N LYS A 392 -13.27 -24.51 -2.62
CA LYS A 392 -13.70 -25.37 -1.50
C LYS A 392 -12.59 -26.29 -0.95
N VAL A 393 -11.37 -25.77 -0.92
CA VAL A 393 -10.18 -26.41 -0.31
C VAL A 393 -9.52 -25.41 0.64
N SER A 394 -8.58 -25.87 1.46
CA SER A 394 -7.89 -24.97 2.40
C SER A 394 -6.92 -24.03 1.68
N VAL A 395 -6.53 -22.94 2.34
CA VAL A 395 -5.46 -22.06 1.85
C VAL A 395 -4.16 -22.85 1.61
N ALA A 396 -3.83 -23.79 2.51
CA ALA A 396 -2.64 -24.62 2.38
C ALA A 396 -2.69 -25.50 1.12
N ASP A 397 -3.86 -26.06 0.79
CA ASP A 397 -4.05 -26.84 -0.44
C ASP A 397 -3.93 -25.95 -1.69
N ILE A 398 -4.49 -24.73 -1.65
CA ILE A 398 -4.32 -23.75 -2.75
C ILE A 398 -2.83 -23.44 -2.96
N MET A 399 -2.08 -23.21 -1.88
CA MET A 399 -0.65 -22.95 -1.95
C MET A 399 0.13 -24.16 -2.48
N ALA A 400 -0.18 -25.36 -2.01
CA ALA A 400 0.45 -26.60 -2.49
C ALA A 400 0.22 -26.80 -4.00
N ASP A 401 -1.03 -26.67 -4.45
CA ASP A 401 -1.40 -26.76 -5.87
C ASP A 401 -0.67 -25.68 -6.69
N HIS A 402 -0.59 -24.45 -6.17
CA HIS A 402 0.11 -23.35 -6.82
C HIS A 402 1.59 -23.68 -7.02
N TYR A 403 2.26 -24.16 -5.97
CA TYR A 403 3.68 -24.50 -6.05
C TYR A 403 3.92 -25.73 -6.95
N GLU A 404 3.05 -26.73 -6.93
CA GLU A 404 3.14 -27.88 -7.85
C GLU A 404 3.02 -27.44 -9.32
N GLN A 405 2.21 -26.43 -9.60
CA GLN A 405 1.99 -25.94 -10.96
C GLN A 405 3.10 -25.00 -11.47
N TYR A 406 3.60 -24.10 -10.62
CA TYR A 406 4.48 -23.00 -11.04
C TYR A 406 5.92 -23.07 -10.48
N GLY A 407 6.18 -23.98 -9.55
CA GLY A 407 7.35 -23.94 -8.68
C GLY A 407 7.14 -22.96 -7.52
N ARG A 408 8.17 -22.77 -6.69
CA ARG A 408 8.10 -21.92 -5.51
C ARG A 408 9.18 -20.85 -5.53
N ASN A 409 8.77 -19.61 -5.30
CA ASN A 409 9.68 -18.49 -5.08
C ASN A 409 9.81 -18.24 -3.58
N TYR A 410 10.76 -18.92 -2.94
CA TYR A 410 11.10 -18.64 -1.54
C TYR A 410 11.60 -17.21 -1.42
N TYR A 411 10.99 -16.43 -0.54
CA TYR A 411 11.19 -14.99 -0.49
C TYR A 411 11.30 -14.50 0.94
N ALA A 412 12.23 -13.57 1.19
CA ALA A 412 12.28 -12.78 2.42
C ALA A 412 12.79 -11.37 2.12
N ARG A 413 12.36 -10.40 2.93
CA ARG A 413 12.93 -9.06 2.98
C ARG A 413 13.60 -8.83 4.32
N HIS A 414 14.84 -8.34 4.27
CA HIS A 414 15.65 -7.94 5.42
C HIS A 414 15.75 -6.41 5.46
N ASP A 415 15.22 -5.81 6.52
CA ASP A 415 15.28 -4.36 6.72
C ASP A 415 16.33 -4.03 7.79
N TYR A 416 17.35 -3.26 7.39
CA TYR A 416 18.36 -2.68 8.27
C TYR A 416 17.99 -1.22 8.51
N GLU A 417 17.29 -0.99 9.61
CA GLU A 417 16.71 0.30 9.97
C GLU A 417 17.71 1.16 10.73
N GLU A 418 17.56 2.48 10.57
CA GLU A 418 18.37 3.49 11.26
C GLU A 418 19.89 3.24 11.11
N VAL A 419 20.32 2.86 9.91
CA VAL A 419 21.74 2.77 9.58
C VAL A 419 22.31 4.17 9.31
N ASP A 420 23.61 4.34 9.58
CA ASP A 420 24.31 5.56 9.24
C ASP A 420 24.16 5.87 7.75
N SER A 421 23.79 7.11 7.44
CA SER A 421 23.46 7.50 6.07
C SER A 421 24.68 7.54 5.17
N GLN A 422 25.86 7.91 5.70
CA GLN A 422 27.08 7.90 4.90
C GLN A 422 27.48 6.46 4.57
N GLY A 423 27.53 5.58 5.57
CA GLY A 423 27.85 4.16 5.37
C GLY A 423 26.88 3.45 4.42
N ALA A 424 25.58 3.74 4.50
CA ALA A 424 24.60 3.18 3.58
C ALA A 424 24.78 3.68 2.13
N ASN A 425 25.13 4.95 1.93
CA ASN A 425 25.46 5.49 0.61
C ASN A 425 26.78 4.93 0.05
N ASP A 426 27.78 4.74 0.91
CA ASP A 426 29.06 4.13 0.55
C ASP A 426 28.87 2.67 0.11
N LEU A 427 27.98 1.93 0.78
CA LEU A 427 27.57 0.58 0.37
C LEU A 427 26.97 0.56 -1.03
N VAL A 428 25.97 1.39 -1.28
CA VAL A 428 25.29 1.46 -2.59
C VAL A 428 26.30 1.86 -3.68
N THR A 429 27.17 2.83 -3.40
CA THR A 429 28.21 3.29 -4.32
C THR A 429 29.20 2.19 -4.65
N ALA A 430 29.69 1.46 -3.63
CA ALA A 430 30.63 0.36 -3.82
C ALA A 430 29.99 -0.80 -4.60
N LEU A 431 28.75 -1.17 -4.28
CA LEU A 431 28.05 -2.24 -4.99
C LEU A 431 27.78 -1.84 -6.45
N ARG A 432 27.26 -0.64 -6.69
CA ARG A 432 27.07 -0.08 -8.04
C ARG A 432 28.34 -0.14 -8.89
N ALA A 433 29.47 0.25 -8.31
CA ALA A 433 30.77 0.23 -8.99
C ALA A 433 31.25 -1.17 -9.39
N SER A 434 30.73 -2.22 -8.75
CA SER A 434 31.10 -3.62 -9.01
C SER A 434 30.13 -4.38 -9.92
N LEU A 435 28.97 -3.82 -10.26
CA LEU A 435 27.91 -4.51 -11.01
C LEU A 435 28.41 -5.12 -12.32
N SER A 436 29.25 -4.41 -13.08
CA SER A 436 29.79 -4.89 -14.37
C SER A 436 30.71 -6.11 -14.24
N ASP A 437 31.26 -6.34 -13.06
CA ASP A 437 32.24 -7.41 -12.79
C ASP A 437 31.58 -8.65 -12.16
N LEU A 438 30.29 -8.59 -11.83
CA LEU A 438 29.56 -9.69 -11.19
C LEU A 438 29.12 -10.81 -12.14
N PRO A 439 28.65 -10.56 -13.38
CA PRO A 439 28.22 -11.62 -14.28
C PRO A 439 29.30 -12.69 -14.51
N GLY A 440 28.92 -13.97 -14.40
CA GLY A 440 29.81 -15.13 -14.50
C GLY A 440 30.54 -15.50 -13.21
N ARG A 441 30.44 -14.69 -12.14
CA ARG A 441 31.00 -15.04 -10.84
C ARG A 441 30.19 -16.16 -10.19
N VAL A 442 30.90 -17.19 -9.71
CA VAL A 442 30.31 -18.30 -8.95
C VAL A 442 30.36 -17.97 -7.45
N THR A 443 29.22 -18.08 -6.78
CA THR A 443 29.09 -17.95 -5.31
C THR A 443 28.50 -19.24 -4.73
N GLU A 444 28.35 -19.30 -3.41
CA GLU A 444 27.66 -20.41 -2.74
C GLU A 444 26.19 -20.52 -3.18
N ALA A 445 25.57 -19.40 -3.54
CA ALA A 445 24.18 -19.34 -3.99
C ALA A 445 23.99 -19.69 -5.48
N GLY A 446 25.08 -19.83 -6.25
CA GLY A 446 25.06 -20.15 -7.68
C GLY A 446 25.86 -19.16 -8.54
N THR A 447 25.69 -19.28 -9.85
CA THR A 447 26.32 -18.38 -10.84
C THR A 447 25.49 -17.12 -11.02
N ILE A 448 26.12 -15.95 -10.90
CA ILE A 448 25.48 -14.68 -11.22
C ILE A 448 25.33 -14.56 -12.74
N GLN A 449 24.09 -14.47 -13.22
CA GLN A 449 23.76 -14.31 -14.64
C GLN A 449 23.85 -12.84 -15.07
N GLN A 450 23.29 -11.94 -14.26
CA GLN A 450 23.20 -10.51 -14.55
C GLN A 450 23.27 -9.70 -13.25
N ALA A 451 23.85 -8.50 -13.32
CA ALA A 451 23.73 -7.52 -12.26
C ALA A 451 23.58 -6.13 -12.86
N ASP A 452 22.61 -5.36 -12.37
CA ASP A 452 22.29 -4.03 -12.88
C ASP A 452 21.75 -3.09 -11.80
N GLU A 453 21.60 -1.83 -12.16
CA GLU A 453 20.80 -0.88 -11.41
C GLU A 453 19.50 -0.66 -12.17
N PHE A 454 18.38 -0.98 -11.54
CA PHE A 454 17.07 -0.97 -12.17
C PHE A 454 16.70 0.44 -12.62
N ALA A 455 16.30 0.53 -13.88
CA ALA A 455 15.69 1.71 -14.48
C ALA A 455 14.41 1.29 -15.20
N TYR A 456 13.46 2.21 -15.28
CA TYR A 456 12.14 1.98 -15.83
C TYR A 456 11.80 3.08 -16.83
N TYR A 457 11.36 2.66 -18.01
CA TYR A 457 10.76 3.52 -19.02
C TYR A 457 9.26 3.26 -19.01
N ASP A 458 8.49 4.27 -18.60
CA ASP A 458 7.04 4.18 -18.59
C ASP A 458 6.51 4.34 -20.03
N GLN A 459 5.82 3.33 -20.54
CA GLN A 459 5.34 3.33 -21.93
C GLN A 459 4.12 4.22 -22.14
N VAL A 460 3.49 4.71 -21.07
CA VAL A 460 2.26 5.50 -21.12
C VAL A 460 2.58 6.99 -21.12
N ASP A 461 3.44 7.44 -20.21
CA ASP A 461 3.83 8.86 -20.10
C ASP A 461 5.24 9.17 -20.63
N GLU A 462 5.93 8.16 -21.17
CA GLU A 462 7.29 8.24 -21.74
C GLU A 462 8.37 8.71 -20.75
N SER A 463 8.08 8.71 -19.44
CA SER A 463 9.04 9.08 -18.42
C SER A 463 10.10 8.00 -18.20
N TYR A 464 11.31 8.42 -17.83
CA TYR A 464 12.42 7.53 -17.52
C TYR A 464 12.85 7.74 -16.06
N THR A 465 12.83 6.65 -15.28
CA THR A 465 13.21 6.65 -13.87
C THR A 465 14.38 5.70 -13.64
N GLU A 466 15.52 6.23 -13.20
CA GLU A 466 16.74 5.46 -12.91
C GLU A 466 17.00 5.33 -11.40
N GLY A 467 17.98 4.51 -11.02
CA GLY A 467 18.44 4.40 -9.64
C GLY A 467 17.43 3.73 -8.69
N GLN A 468 16.60 2.82 -9.19
CA GLN A 468 15.44 2.29 -8.45
C GLN A 468 15.76 1.05 -7.58
N GLY A 469 16.98 0.53 -7.70
CA GLY A 469 17.52 -0.54 -6.87
C GLY A 469 18.59 -1.35 -7.59
N LEU A 470 19.56 -1.87 -6.85
CA LEU A 470 20.63 -2.70 -7.40
C LEU A 470 20.16 -4.16 -7.39
N ARG A 471 20.27 -4.86 -8.52
CA ARG A 471 19.82 -6.25 -8.67
C ARG A 471 20.98 -7.16 -9.00
N VAL A 472 20.98 -8.34 -8.42
CA VAL A 472 21.88 -9.46 -8.75
C VAL A 472 21.00 -10.66 -9.06
N LEU A 473 21.00 -11.09 -10.32
CA LEU A 473 20.17 -12.17 -10.84
C LEU A 473 21.05 -13.40 -11.08
N PHE A 474 20.61 -14.55 -10.61
CA PHE A 474 21.32 -15.82 -10.70
C PHE A 474 20.73 -16.70 -11.80
N GLU A 475 21.56 -17.57 -12.36
CA GLU A 475 21.06 -18.67 -13.19
C GLU A 475 20.02 -19.49 -12.42
N GLY A 476 18.96 -19.92 -13.09
CA GLY A 476 17.84 -20.61 -12.45
C GLY A 476 16.81 -19.70 -11.76
N GLY A 477 16.91 -18.37 -11.93
CA GLY A 477 15.82 -17.44 -11.58
C GLY A 477 15.79 -16.96 -10.14
N SER A 478 16.84 -17.25 -9.35
CA SER A 478 17.04 -16.67 -8.01
C SER A 478 17.58 -15.25 -8.12
N ARG A 479 17.37 -14.39 -7.11
CA ARG A 479 17.83 -13.00 -7.14
C ARG A 479 18.00 -12.36 -5.76
N ILE A 480 18.83 -11.33 -5.74
CA ILE A 480 19.02 -10.42 -4.59
C ILE A 480 18.82 -8.99 -5.09
N VAL A 481 18.03 -8.21 -4.36
CA VAL A 481 17.79 -6.79 -4.66
C VAL A 481 18.16 -5.94 -3.46
N TYR A 482 18.83 -4.81 -3.67
CA TYR A 482 19.18 -3.84 -2.65
C TYR A 482 18.51 -2.50 -2.94
N ARG A 483 17.83 -1.94 -1.93
CA ARG A 483 17.25 -0.60 -2.02
C ARG A 483 17.53 0.20 -0.76
N LEU A 484 17.92 1.45 -0.96
CA LEU A 484 18.04 2.42 0.12
C LEU A 484 16.74 3.23 0.18
N SER A 485 16.04 3.17 1.31
CA SER A 485 14.83 3.96 1.55
C SER A 485 15.15 5.16 2.44
N GLY A 486 14.63 6.33 2.06
CA GLY A 486 14.63 7.56 2.85
C GLY A 486 13.30 7.83 3.57
N THR A 487 12.41 6.84 3.67
CA THR A 487 11.07 7.02 4.27
C THR A 487 11.04 7.04 5.81
N GLY A 488 12.19 6.84 6.46
CA GLY A 488 12.31 6.89 7.92
C GLY A 488 12.33 8.33 8.45
N THR A 489 11.80 8.54 9.65
CA THR A 489 11.91 9.82 10.37
C THR A 489 13.33 10.05 10.92
N VAL A 490 14.15 9.01 11.02
CA VAL A 490 15.53 9.02 11.54
C VAL A 490 16.40 8.06 10.71
N GLY A 491 17.54 8.56 10.18
CA GLY A 491 18.52 7.73 9.46
C GLY A 491 18.07 7.22 8.08
N SER A 492 18.86 6.30 7.52
CA SER A 492 18.52 5.58 6.28
C SER A 492 18.08 4.15 6.59
N THR A 493 17.27 3.55 5.72
CA THR A 493 16.92 2.11 5.82
C THR A 493 17.41 1.36 4.60
N LEU A 494 18.30 0.38 4.77
CA LEU A 494 18.69 -0.54 3.71
C LEU A 494 17.73 -1.73 3.71
N ARG A 495 17.03 -1.95 2.60
CA ARG A 495 16.18 -3.12 2.37
C ARG A 495 16.87 -4.07 1.41
N VAL A 496 16.97 -5.34 1.81
CA VAL A 496 17.54 -6.42 1.00
C VAL A 496 16.46 -7.47 0.76
N TYR A 497 16.10 -7.67 -0.49
CA TYR A 497 15.07 -8.63 -0.91
C TYR A 497 15.78 -9.85 -1.49
N ILE A 498 15.45 -11.03 -0.99
CA ILE A 498 16.19 -12.26 -1.24
C ILE A 498 15.20 -13.30 -1.73
N GLU A 499 15.47 -13.86 -2.90
CA GLU A 499 14.56 -14.78 -3.56
C GLU A 499 15.29 -15.97 -4.14
N ARG A 500 14.81 -17.18 -3.80
CA ARG A 500 15.16 -18.42 -4.49
C ARG A 500 13.96 -18.94 -5.27
N TYR A 501 14.13 -19.10 -6.58
CA TYR A 501 13.20 -19.90 -7.36
C TYR A 501 13.61 -21.37 -7.29
N GLU A 502 12.65 -22.22 -6.90
CA GLU A 502 12.75 -23.67 -6.98
C GLU A 502 11.73 -24.16 -8.02
N PRO A 503 12.18 -24.80 -9.12
CA PRO A 503 11.29 -25.21 -10.20
C PRO A 503 10.38 -26.39 -9.80
N VAL A 504 9.35 -26.63 -10.61
CA VAL A 504 8.51 -27.83 -10.50
C VAL A 504 9.38 -29.10 -10.52
N GLY A 505 9.18 -29.98 -9.54
CA GLY A 505 9.98 -31.18 -9.32
C GLY A 505 11.20 -31.00 -8.40
N GLY A 506 11.50 -29.77 -7.98
CA GLY A 506 12.45 -29.47 -6.91
C GLY A 506 11.88 -29.68 -5.50
N ASP A 507 12.61 -29.27 -4.47
CA ASP A 507 12.13 -29.32 -3.08
C ASP A 507 11.34 -28.07 -2.72
N LEU A 508 10.02 -28.15 -2.92
CA LEU A 508 9.06 -27.07 -2.66
C LEU A 508 8.62 -26.98 -1.19
N THR A 509 9.12 -27.87 -0.33
CA THR A 509 8.64 -28.05 1.06
C THR A 509 9.58 -27.49 2.12
N ARG A 510 10.72 -26.91 1.73
CA ARG A 510 11.70 -26.36 2.66
C ARG A 510 11.11 -25.22 3.47
N GLU A 511 11.64 -25.04 4.67
CA GLU A 511 11.45 -23.79 5.39
C GLU A 511 12.16 -22.66 4.63
N THR A 512 11.51 -21.50 4.52
CA THR A 512 12.01 -20.39 3.71
C THR A 512 13.42 -19.96 4.12
N GLY A 513 13.71 -19.88 5.43
CA GLY A 513 15.03 -19.51 5.94
C GLY A 513 16.12 -20.47 5.48
N ASP A 514 15.86 -21.77 5.49
CA ASP A 514 16.79 -22.79 5.00
C ASP A 514 16.93 -22.73 3.48
N ALA A 515 15.85 -22.43 2.75
CA ALA A 515 15.84 -22.30 1.31
C ALA A 515 16.74 -21.17 0.81
N ILE A 516 16.85 -20.07 1.55
CA ILE A 516 17.58 -18.87 1.11
C ILE A 516 18.88 -18.59 1.89
N ALA A 517 19.33 -19.50 2.75
CA ALA A 517 20.46 -19.28 3.66
C ALA A 517 21.78 -18.89 2.96
N ASP A 518 22.08 -19.52 1.83
CA ASP A 518 23.25 -19.24 0.99
C ASP A 518 23.14 -17.90 0.26
N LEU A 519 21.93 -17.51 -0.17
CA LEU A 519 21.64 -16.19 -0.73
C LEU A 519 21.74 -15.09 0.33
N ILE A 520 21.32 -15.33 1.58
CA ILE A 520 21.52 -14.40 2.71
C ILE A 520 23.02 -14.17 2.93
N THR A 521 23.81 -15.24 2.97
CA THR A 521 25.26 -15.14 3.18
C THR A 521 25.94 -14.42 2.02
N THR A 522 25.57 -14.78 0.79
CA THR A 522 26.04 -14.13 -0.44
C THR A 522 25.68 -12.66 -0.45
N SER A 523 24.44 -12.29 -0.09
CA SER A 523 23.98 -10.89 -0.14
C SER A 523 24.76 -9.99 0.82
N ARG A 524 25.05 -10.47 2.03
CA ARG A 524 25.85 -9.75 3.03
C ARG A 524 27.28 -9.52 2.55
N SER A 525 27.89 -10.55 1.95
CA SER A 525 29.26 -10.50 1.45
C SER A 525 29.39 -9.57 0.24
N LEU A 526 28.50 -9.71 -0.76
CA LEU A 526 28.53 -8.90 -1.99
C LEU A 526 28.43 -7.41 -1.71
N ALA A 527 27.46 -7.00 -0.88
CA ALA A 527 27.27 -5.60 -0.53
C ALA A 527 28.23 -5.11 0.57
N GLY A 528 28.87 -6.01 1.32
CA GLY A 528 29.65 -5.65 2.50
C GLY A 528 28.81 -4.95 3.56
N ILE A 529 27.60 -5.48 3.84
CA ILE A 529 26.61 -4.84 4.73
C ILE A 529 27.22 -4.51 6.09
N GLU A 530 27.85 -5.48 6.73
CA GLU A 530 28.44 -5.31 8.07
C GLU A 530 29.60 -4.30 8.05
N ARG A 531 30.46 -4.35 7.02
CA ARG A 531 31.57 -3.40 6.88
C ARG A 531 31.09 -1.95 6.82
N HIS A 532 29.99 -1.71 6.12
CA HIS A 532 29.51 -0.35 5.84
C HIS A 532 28.50 0.17 6.87
N THR A 533 27.71 -0.71 7.47
CA THR A 533 26.62 -0.33 8.39
C THR A 533 26.89 -0.69 9.85
N GLY A 534 27.90 -1.53 10.12
CA GLY A 534 28.15 -2.13 11.43
C GLY A 534 27.11 -3.17 11.86
N ARG A 535 26.11 -3.48 11.02
CA ARG A 535 25.03 -4.41 11.34
C ARG A 535 25.36 -5.82 10.90
N THR A 536 25.28 -6.76 11.85
CA THR A 536 25.45 -8.20 11.64
C THR A 536 24.13 -8.93 11.39
N GLU A 537 23.00 -8.27 11.60
CA GLU A 537 21.66 -8.82 11.45
C GLU A 537 20.67 -7.70 11.08
N PRO A 538 19.59 -8.01 10.34
CA PRO A 538 18.53 -7.04 10.08
C PRO A 538 17.72 -6.75 11.35
N ASN A 539 17.09 -5.58 11.40
CA ASN A 539 16.14 -5.22 12.46
C ASN A 539 14.84 -6.00 12.30
N VAL A 540 14.39 -6.16 11.05
CA VAL A 540 13.11 -6.79 10.70
C VAL A 540 13.33 -7.78 9.54
N ILE A 541 12.67 -8.92 9.64
CA ILE A 541 12.58 -9.94 8.58
C ILE A 541 11.10 -10.16 8.30
N THR A 542 10.71 -10.05 7.03
CA THR A 542 9.34 -10.31 6.55
C THR A 542 9.30 -11.32 5.43
#